data_AF-A0A6B2LCU0-F1
#
_entry.id   AF-A0A6B2LCU0-F1
#
_cell.length_a   1.000
_cell.length_b   1.000
_cell.length_c   1.000
_cell.angle_alpha   90.00
_cell.angle_beta   90.00
_cell.angle_gamma   90.00
#
_symmetry.space_group_name_H-M   'P 1'
#
loop_
_entity.id
_entity.type
_entity.pdbx_description
1 polymer ?
#
loop_
_entity_poly.entity_id
_entity_poly.type
_entity_poly.pdbx_seq_one_letter_code
_entity_poly.pdbx_strand_id
1 'polypeptide(L)'
;MGEAFDKVARLLNLDWDGGGGKAIEKAALQGKKRPELIIPRPMSNVKNCNFSFSGIKTAVRNLIAQQAHPANPLDPTFVADIAFSFQNTVLNHLSDRVERALAWCAHNSPVSKLVVSGGVAANQQIRNRLAAIAGRYRVQLYFPPKQLCTDNGVMIAWAGMEGFLCGASTFSWEAAQGLRFEPKWKLDATPRNLFPGAHKRDPIQRKISRLPGIIGRCERMIGEEKFEKEVFQAAIYSALELKLFDKAWAFYETACKHDPNFEKLKQRMEAYIETNTFFKD
;
A
#
# COMPACT_ATOMS: atom_id res chain seq x y z
N MET A 1 4.76 10.89 -4.35
CA MET A 1 6.09 10.62 -3.78
C MET A 1 6.87 9.64 -4.66
N GLY A 2 6.37 8.43 -4.91
CA GLY A 2 7.02 7.45 -5.81
C GLY A 2 7.41 8.04 -7.17
N GLU A 3 6.46 8.67 -7.87
CA GLU A 3 6.73 9.35 -9.16
C GLU A 3 7.85 10.39 -9.08
N ALA A 4 8.02 11.06 -7.92
CA ALA A 4 9.10 12.03 -7.76
C ALA A 4 10.46 11.35 -7.64
N PHE A 5 10.55 10.22 -6.93
CA PHE A 5 11.74 9.38 -6.90
C PHE A 5 12.08 8.87 -8.30
N ASP A 6 11.09 8.33 -9.03
CA ASP A 6 11.29 7.82 -10.39
C ASP A 6 11.75 8.91 -11.36
N LYS A 7 11.16 10.11 -11.28
CA LYS A 7 11.55 11.22 -12.15
C LYS A 7 12.96 11.72 -11.83
N VAL A 8 13.34 11.82 -10.57
CA VAL A 8 14.70 12.26 -10.20
C VAL A 8 15.74 11.18 -10.52
N ALA A 9 15.43 9.89 -10.32
CA ALA A 9 16.32 8.80 -10.73
C ALA A 9 16.63 8.86 -12.23
N ARG A 10 15.61 9.10 -13.07
CA ARG A 10 15.78 9.35 -14.52
C ARG A 10 16.68 10.55 -14.81
N LEU A 11 16.45 11.68 -14.14
CA LEU A 11 17.23 12.90 -14.36
C LEU A 11 18.71 12.73 -14.01
N LEU A 12 19.00 11.87 -13.03
CA LEU A 12 20.36 11.55 -12.60
C LEU A 12 21.00 10.38 -13.37
N ASN A 13 20.29 9.83 -14.36
CA ASN A 13 20.73 8.67 -15.13
C ASN A 13 21.15 7.48 -14.25
N LEU A 14 20.41 7.24 -13.15
CA LEU A 14 20.69 6.13 -12.24
C LEU A 14 20.19 4.81 -12.81
N ASP A 15 20.91 3.74 -12.50
CA ASP A 15 20.48 2.38 -12.80
C ASP A 15 19.17 2.04 -12.05
N TRP A 16 18.21 1.53 -12.79
CA TRP A 16 16.81 1.39 -12.38
C TRP A 16 16.43 -0.04 -12.00
N ASP A 17 17.39 -0.84 -11.54
CA ASP A 17 17.08 -2.16 -11.04
C ASP A 17 16.31 -2.11 -9.71
N GLY A 18 14.99 -2.32 -9.79
CA GLY A 18 14.07 -2.40 -8.64
C GLY A 18 13.41 -1.08 -8.22
N GLY A 19 13.32 -0.09 -9.10
CA GLY A 19 12.54 1.15 -8.90
C GLY A 19 13.37 2.41 -8.56
N GLY A 20 12.84 3.61 -8.86
CA GLY A 20 13.58 4.85 -8.67
C GLY A 20 13.84 5.19 -7.20
N GLY A 21 12.96 4.71 -6.30
CA GLY A 21 13.16 4.79 -4.86
C GLY A 21 14.43 4.09 -4.39
N LYS A 22 14.67 2.85 -4.85
CA LYS A 22 15.86 2.05 -4.51
C LYS A 22 17.12 2.63 -5.13
N ALA A 23 17.05 3.09 -6.38
CA ALA A 23 18.16 3.73 -7.08
C ALA A 23 18.65 5.00 -6.34
N ILE A 24 17.73 5.89 -5.99
CA ILE A 24 18.04 7.11 -5.24
C ILE A 24 18.57 6.79 -3.85
N GLU A 25 18.00 5.79 -3.17
CA GLU A 25 18.49 5.38 -1.85
C GLU A 25 19.94 4.90 -1.89
N LYS A 26 20.28 4.05 -2.86
CA LYS A 26 21.65 3.56 -3.05
C LYS A 26 22.62 4.71 -3.36
N ALA A 27 22.25 5.63 -4.25
CA ALA A 27 23.09 6.78 -4.60
C ALA A 27 23.27 7.75 -3.42
N ALA A 28 22.19 8.00 -2.67
CA ALA A 28 22.19 8.91 -1.52
C ALA A 28 23.12 8.45 -0.39
N LEU A 29 23.40 7.15 -0.25
CA LEU A 29 24.36 6.63 0.75
C LEU A 29 25.78 7.14 0.55
N GLN A 30 26.16 7.46 -0.69
CA GLN A 30 27.48 7.99 -1.04
C GLN A 30 27.50 9.52 -1.07
N GLY A 31 26.33 10.15 -0.98
CA GLY A 31 26.19 11.59 -1.04
C GLY A 31 26.44 12.27 0.30
N LYS A 32 26.80 13.55 0.22
CA LYS A 32 27.06 14.43 1.36
C LYS A 32 26.21 15.70 1.24
N LYS A 33 25.98 16.32 2.39
CA LYS A 33 25.31 17.62 2.44
C LYS A 33 26.24 18.68 1.86
N ARG A 34 25.79 19.34 0.78
CA ARG A 34 26.47 20.48 0.16
C ARG A 34 25.61 21.74 0.21
N PRO A 35 26.11 22.89 0.71
CA PRO A 35 25.37 24.14 0.78
C PRO A 35 24.82 24.62 -0.57
N GLU A 36 25.56 24.38 -1.65
CA GLU A 36 25.20 24.77 -3.01
C GLU A 36 24.12 23.88 -3.65
N LEU A 37 23.85 22.70 -3.08
CA LEU A 37 22.86 21.74 -3.59
C LEU A 37 21.58 21.71 -2.74
N ILE A 38 21.29 22.78 -2.00
CA ILE A 38 20.10 22.85 -1.14
C ILE A 38 18.84 22.92 -1.99
N ILE A 39 17.94 21.96 -1.77
CA ILE A 39 16.61 21.96 -2.38
C ILE A 39 15.62 22.58 -1.39
N PRO A 40 14.85 23.61 -1.79
CA PRO A 40 13.93 24.29 -0.88
C PRO A 40 12.82 23.34 -0.42
N ARG A 41 12.49 23.43 0.87
CA ARG A 41 11.39 22.66 1.46
C ARG A 41 10.05 23.20 0.96
N PRO A 42 9.21 22.39 0.30
CA PRO A 42 7.92 22.86 -0.17
C PRO A 42 6.95 23.08 0.99
N MET A 43 6.04 24.05 0.82
CA MET A 43 4.91 24.27 1.72
C MET A 43 5.29 24.54 3.19
N SER A 44 6.50 25.05 3.47
CA SER A 44 7.00 25.29 4.84
C SER A 44 6.06 26.16 5.69
N ASN A 45 5.39 27.13 5.07
CA ASN A 45 4.49 28.07 5.74
C ASN A 45 3.01 27.62 5.75
N VAL A 46 2.69 26.47 5.16
CA VAL A 46 1.31 25.98 5.03
C VAL A 46 0.96 25.07 6.21
N LYS A 47 -0.09 25.44 6.95
CA LYS A 47 -0.53 24.75 8.19
C LYS A 47 -1.39 23.49 7.96
N ASN A 48 -1.48 22.98 6.73
CA ASN A 48 -2.22 21.75 6.41
C ASN A 48 -1.28 20.53 6.26
N CYS A 49 -1.88 19.35 6.08
CA CYS A 49 -1.18 18.08 5.92
C CYS A 49 -0.91 17.72 4.45
N ASN A 50 -1.12 18.65 3.51
CA ASN A 50 -1.00 18.37 2.08
C ASN A 50 0.47 18.19 1.66
N PHE A 51 0.69 17.34 0.66
CA PHE A 51 2.01 17.10 0.09
C PHE A 51 2.20 17.87 -1.22
N SER A 52 3.42 18.33 -1.48
CA SER A 52 3.83 18.84 -2.79
C SER A 52 5.24 18.38 -3.09
N PHE A 53 5.43 17.77 -4.26
CA PHE A 53 6.73 17.27 -4.73
C PHE A 53 7.16 17.90 -6.06
N SER A 54 6.27 18.65 -6.73
CA SER A 54 6.57 19.28 -8.02
C SER A 54 7.71 20.30 -7.92
N GLY A 55 7.68 21.17 -6.92
CA GLY A 55 8.73 22.16 -6.67
C GLY A 55 10.10 21.53 -6.40
N ILE A 56 10.13 20.42 -5.65
CA ILE A 56 11.36 19.65 -5.38
C ILE A 56 11.94 19.12 -6.71
N LYS A 57 11.12 18.51 -7.57
CA LYS A 57 11.57 18.00 -8.88
C LYS A 57 12.13 19.10 -9.78
N THR A 58 11.48 20.26 -9.81
CA THR A 58 11.93 21.41 -10.61
C THR A 58 13.26 21.96 -10.09
N ALA A 59 13.42 22.11 -8.76
CA ALA A 59 14.67 22.54 -8.17
C ALA A 59 15.82 21.58 -8.50
N VAL A 60 15.60 20.27 -8.39
CA VAL A 60 16.59 19.26 -8.79
C VAL A 60 16.97 19.40 -10.26
N ARG A 61 16.00 19.53 -11.17
CA ARG A 61 16.27 19.72 -12.61
C ARG A 61 17.15 20.95 -12.85
N ASN A 62 16.88 22.05 -12.16
CA ASN A 62 17.65 23.29 -12.32
C ASN A 62 19.09 23.13 -11.81
N LEU A 63 19.30 22.46 -10.68
CA LEU A 63 20.64 22.15 -10.16
C LEU A 63 21.43 21.28 -11.16
N ILE A 64 20.78 20.27 -11.73
CA ILE A 64 21.40 19.42 -12.76
C ILE A 64 21.75 20.24 -14.00
N ALA A 65 20.86 21.10 -14.48
CA ALA A 65 21.09 21.93 -15.66
C ALA A 65 22.24 22.95 -15.49
N GLN A 66 22.49 23.43 -14.26
CA GLN A 66 23.61 24.33 -13.97
C GLN A 66 24.97 23.62 -14.02
N GLN A 67 25.00 22.32 -13.73
CA GLN A 67 26.22 21.52 -13.70
C GLN A 67 26.45 20.70 -14.98
N ALA A 68 25.38 20.41 -15.72
CA ALA A 68 25.43 19.57 -16.91
C ALA A 68 26.11 20.31 -18.06
N HIS A 69 27.24 19.77 -18.54
CA HIS A 69 27.78 20.13 -19.84
C HIS A 69 27.21 19.19 -20.91
N PRO A 70 26.77 19.70 -22.08
CA PRO A 70 26.17 18.87 -23.14
C PRO A 70 27.04 17.71 -23.64
N ALA A 71 28.36 17.81 -23.46
CA ALA A 71 29.34 16.87 -23.97
C ALA A 71 29.76 15.79 -22.97
N ASN A 72 29.41 15.89 -21.68
CA ASN A 72 29.94 15.02 -20.63
C ASN A 72 28.84 14.41 -19.75
N PRO A 73 28.99 13.14 -19.31
CA PRO A 73 28.13 12.57 -18.29
C PRO A 73 28.24 13.34 -16.97
N LEU A 74 27.19 13.26 -16.15
CA LEU A 74 27.21 13.86 -14.82
C LEU A 74 28.29 13.20 -13.95
N ASP A 75 29.03 14.02 -13.20
CA ASP A 75 29.98 13.55 -12.21
C ASP A 75 29.27 12.64 -11.18
N PRO A 76 29.78 11.41 -10.93
CA PRO A 76 29.19 10.50 -9.94
C PRO A 76 29.08 11.10 -8.53
N THR A 77 30.03 11.95 -8.12
CA THR A 77 29.98 12.59 -6.79
C THR A 77 28.81 13.58 -6.72
N PHE A 78 28.68 14.44 -7.73
CA PHE A 78 27.54 15.33 -7.88
C PHE A 78 26.20 14.58 -7.89
N VAL A 79 26.11 13.46 -8.61
CA VAL A 79 24.91 12.62 -8.65
C VAL A 79 24.54 12.10 -7.26
N ALA A 80 25.51 11.58 -6.51
CA ALA A 80 25.30 11.10 -5.15
C ALA A 80 24.85 12.23 -4.20
N ASP A 81 25.47 13.41 -4.30
CA ASP A 81 25.16 14.56 -3.47
C ASP A 81 23.76 15.14 -3.76
N ILE A 82 23.34 15.19 -5.03
CA ILE A 82 21.96 15.55 -5.42
C ILE A 82 20.97 14.50 -4.90
N ALA A 83 21.27 13.20 -5.06
CA ALA A 83 20.40 12.13 -4.56
C ALA A 83 20.21 12.24 -3.03
N PHE A 84 21.29 12.51 -2.29
CA PHE A 84 21.25 12.77 -0.86
C PHE A 84 20.39 13.99 -0.52
N SER A 85 20.64 15.14 -1.18
CA SER A 85 19.88 16.37 -0.93
C SER A 85 18.39 16.20 -1.23
N PHE A 86 18.07 15.55 -2.34
CA PHE A 86 16.70 15.25 -2.75
C PHE A 86 16.00 14.35 -1.72
N GLN A 87 16.62 13.21 -1.38
CA GLN A 87 16.03 12.26 -0.44
C GLN A 87 15.84 12.93 0.93
N ASN A 88 16.83 13.66 1.44
CA ASN A 88 16.71 14.36 2.71
C ASN A 88 15.61 15.43 2.69
N THR A 89 15.45 16.16 1.58
CA THR A 89 14.37 17.14 1.43
C THR A 89 12.99 16.48 1.43
N VAL A 90 12.84 15.35 0.72
CA VAL A 90 11.61 14.56 0.73
C VAL A 90 11.31 14.03 2.13
N LEU A 91 12.31 13.50 2.85
CA LEU A 91 12.17 13.01 4.22
C LEU A 91 11.75 14.12 5.19
N ASN A 92 12.34 15.31 5.06
CA ASN A 92 11.98 16.47 5.89
C ASN A 92 10.55 16.93 5.60
N HIS A 93 10.14 16.95 4.33
CA HIS A 93 8.76 17.26 3.97
C HIS A 93 7.77 16.21 4.50
N LEU A 94 8.09 14.93 4.33
CA LEU A 94 7.28 13.82 4.85
C LEU A 94 7.12 13.90 6.38
N SER A 95 8.23 14.13 7.09
CA SER A 95 8.24 14.29 8.54
C SER A 95 7.30 15.40 8.97
N ASP A 96 7.37 16.57 8.31
CA ASP A 96 6.48 17.71 8.62
C ASP A 96 5.01 17.31 8.61
N ARG A 97 4.59 16.61 7.54
CA ARG A 97 3.18 16.33 7.30
C ARG A 97 2.67 15.26 8.24
N VAL A 98 3.49 14.25 8.53
CA VAL A 98 3.15 13.20 9.49
C VAL A 98 3.07 13.78 10.91
N GLU A 99 4.04 14.60 11.32
CA GLU A 99 4.01 15.23 12.65
C GLU A 99 2.83 16.17 12.83
N ARG A 100 2.50 16.97 11.81
CA ARG A 100 1.29 17.81 11.81
C ARG A 100 0.02 16.98 11.92
N ALA A 101 -0.08 15.89 11.16
CA ALA A 101 -1.23 15.01 11.22
C ALA A 101 -1.38 14.37 12.62
N LEU A 102 -0.28 13.87 13.20
CA LEU A 102 -0.29 13.29 14.54
C LEU A 102 -0.63 14.32 15.61
N ALA A 103 -0.10 15.54 15.52
CA ALA A 103 -0.46 16.64 16.42
C ALA A 103 -1.95 17.00 16.30
N TRP A 104 -2.48 17.07 15.08
CA TRP A 104 -3.91 17.31 14.86
C TRP A 104 -4.77 16.17 15.46
N CYS A 105 -4.39 14.91 15.23
CA CYS A 105 -5.07 13.75 15.80
C CYS A 105 -5.04 13.77 17.33
N ALA A 106 -3.93 14.16 17.96
CA ALA A 106 -3.84 14.23 19.42
C ALA A 106 -4.92 15.13 20.05
N HIS A 107 -5.36 16.17 19.35
CA HIS A 107 -6.42 17.07 19.83
C HIS A 107 -7.83 16.70 19.34
N ASN A 108 -7.97 16.10 18.15
CA ASN A 108 -9.27 15.92 17.51
C ASN A 108 -9.75 14.47 17.45
N SER A 109 -8.83 13.52 17.30
CA SER A 109 -9.12 12.08 17.17
C SER A 109 -7.88 11.28 17.51
N PRO A 110 -7.62 11.00 18.80
CA PRO A 110 -6.40 10.36 19.23
C PRO A 110 -6.21 8.99 18.58
N VAL A 111 -5.04 8.78 18.00
CA VAL A 111 -4.64 7.53 17.34
C VAL A 111 -3.51 6.87 18.13
N SER A 112 -3.53 5.54 18.20
CA SER A 112 -2.46 4.75 18.84
C SER A 112 -1.54 4.06 17.83
N LYS A 113 -1.84 4.17 16.54
CA LYS A 113 -1.17 3.43 15.46
C LYS A 113 -0.89 4.33 14.27
N LEU A 114 0.29 4.19 13.69
CA LEU A 114 0.71 4.76 12.42
C LEU A 114 1.03 3.61 11.46
N VAL A 115 0.33 3.54 10.33
CA VAL A 115 0.55 2.52 9.30
C VAL A 115 1.17 3.17 8.07
N VAL A 116 2.23 2.56 7.54
CA VAL A 116 2.93 3.06 6.35
C VAL A 116 2.94 1.96 5.29
N SER A 117 2.14 2.13 4.25
CA SER A 117 2.02 1.23 3.10
C SER A 117 2.45 1.91 1.79
N GLY A 118 2.47 1.15 0.69
CA GLY A 118 2.94 1.61 -0.61
C GLY A 118 4.42 1.33 -0.88
N GLY A 119 4.85 1.37 -2.15
CA GLY A 119 6.22 1.02 -2.55
C GLY A 119 7.33 1.88 -1.89
N VAL A 120 7.02 3.13 -1.54
CA VAL A 120 7.96 4.01 -0.81
C VAL A 120 8.22 3.56 0.63
N ALA A 121 7.35 2.73 1.21
CA ALA A 121 7.56 2.13 2.52
C ALA A 121 8.72 1.13 2.53
N ALA A 122 9.27 0.74 1.37
CA ALA A 122 10.46 -0.12 1.30
C ALA A 122 11.78 0.63 1.59
N ASN A 123 11.78 1.98 1.51
CA ASN A 123 12.95 2.80 1.74
C ASN A 123 13.32 2.85 3.23
N GLN A 124 14.55 2.49 3.56
CA GLN A 124 15.03 2.38 4.94
C GLN A 124 15.16 3.74 5.62
N GLN A 125 15.57 4.79 4.89
CA GLN A 125 15.65 6.13 5.47
C GLN A 125 14.26 6.69 5.83
N ILE A 126 13.24 6.41 5.02
CA ILE A 126 11.83 6.71 5.36
C ILE A 126 11.43 5.94 6.63
N ARG A 127 11.72 4.64 6.69
CA ARG A 127 11.41 3.81 7.87
C ARG A 127 12.03 4.37 9.15
N ASN A 128 13.33 4.67 9.11
CA ASN A 128 14.06 5.18 10.26
C ASN A 128 13.49 6.52 10.74
N ARG A 129 13.18 7.43 9.80
CA ARG A 129 12.60 8.74 10.12
C ARG A 129 11.21 8.62 10.75
N LEU A 130 10.35 7.76 10.21
CA LEU A 130 9.01 7.54 10.73
C LEU A 130 9.02 6.78 12.06
N ALA A 131 9.99 5.89 12.29
CA ALA A 131 10.19 5.23 13.58
C ALA A 131 10.53 6.23 14.69
N ALA A 132 11.43 7.17 14.41
CA ALA A 132 11.75 8.25 15.36
C ALA A 132 10.51 9.11 15.68
N ILE A 133 9.73 9.47 14.67
CA ILE A 133 8.47 10.23 14.85
C ILE A 133 7.47 9.42 15.69
N ALA A 134 7.26 8.15 15.34
CA ALA A 134 6.33 7.27 16.05
C ALA A 134 6.69 7.14 17.54
N GLY A 135 7.98 7.02 17.86
CA GLY A 135 8.49 7.03 19.23
C GLY A 135 8.17 8.32 19.99
N ARG A 136 8.41 9.49 19.36
CA ARG A 136 8.09 10.80 19.95
C ARG A 136 6.61 10.98 20.26
N TYR A 137 5.74 10.53 19.36
CA TYR A 137 4.28 10.64 19.50
C TYR A 137 3.66 9.44 20.24
N ARG A 138 4.47 8.47 20.69
CA ARG A 138 4.03 7.25 21.40
C ARG A 138 2.95 6.47 20.65
N VAL A 139 3.08 6.40 19.32
CA VAL A 139 2.21 5.58 18.46
C VAL A 139 2.95 4.34 17.98
N GLN A 140 2.22 3.22 17.87
CA GLN A 140 2.77 1.98 17.32
C GLN A 140 2.92 2.10 15.80
N LEU A 141 4.13 1.84 15.30
CA LEU A 141 4.43 1.93 13.87
C LEU A 141 4.32 0.56 13.21
N TYR A 142 3.57 0.49 12.11
CA TYR A 142 3.39 -0.71 11.32
C TYR A 142 3.85 -0.49 9.88
N PHE A 143 4.66 -1.42 9.40
CA PHE A 143 4.99 -1.57 7.98
C PHE A 143 4.49 -2.95 7.54
N PRO A 144 3.50 -3.04 6.63
CA PRO A 144 3.10 -4.32 6.08
C PRO A 144 4.28 -5.01 5.35
N PRO A 145 4.23 -6.35 5.19
CA PRO A 145 5.12 -7.07 4.30
C PRO A 145 5.22 -6.40 2.92
N LYS A 146 6.41 -6.41 2.31
CA LYS A 146 6.67 -5.69 1.05
C LYS A 146 5.72 -6.12 -0.08
N GLN A 147 5.43 -7.43 -0.14
CA GLN A 147 4.55 -8.05 -1.13
C GLN A 147 3.10 -7.55 -1.03
N LEU A 148 2.69 -7.08 0.17
CA LEU A 148 1.35 -6.53 0.42
C LEU A 148 1.29 -5.00 0.25
N CYS A 149 2.43 -4.33 0.06
CA CYS A 149 2.49 -2.88 -0.09
C CYS A 149 2.29 -2.41 -1.54
N THR A 150 2.49 -3.29 -2.52
CA THR A 150 2.21 -3.05 -3.94
C THR A 150 0.82 -3.56 -4.32
N ASP A 151 0.22 -3.02 -5.37
CA ASP A 151 -1.12 -3.40 -5.80
C ASP A 151 -1.21 -4.92 -6.04
N ASN A 152 -2.15 -5.57 -5.35
CA ASN A 152 -2.34 -7.01 -5.40
C ASN A 152 -3.82 -7.39 -5.22
N GLY A 153 -4.20 -8.62 -5.57
CA GLY A 153 -5.58 -9.09 -5.41
C GLY A 153 -6.01 -9.30 -3.95
N VAL A 154 -5.05 -9.55 -3.05
CA VAL A 154 -5.32 -9.84 -1.62
C VAL A 154 -5.94 -8.63 -0.93
N MET A 155 -5.43 -7.41 -1.17
CA MET A 155 -6.00 -6.21 -0.56
C MET A 155 -7.44 -5.91 -1.02
N ILE A 156 -7.77 -6.27 -2.28
CA ILE A 156 -9.12 -6.10 -2.83
C ILE A 156 -10.06 -7.13 -2.21
N ALA A 157 -9.63 -8.39 -2.14
CA ALA A 157 -10.37 -9.46 -1.49
C ALA A 157 -10.66 -9.14 -0.02
N TRP A 158 -9.65 -8.70 0.73
CA TRP A 158 -9.78 -8.33 2.14
C TRP A 158 -10.75 -7.15 2.33
N ALA A 159 -10.63 -6.09 1.54
CA ALA A 159 -11.53 -4.94 1.60
C ALA A 159 -12.98 -5.33 1.29
N GLY A 160 -13.20 -6.18 0.28
CA GLY A 160 -14.51 -6.70 -0.08
C GLY A 160 -15.14 -7.54 1.04
N MET A 161 -14.36 -8.44 1.64
CA MET A 161 -14.77 -9.22 2.81
C MET A 161 -15.14 -8.31 3.98
N GLU A 162 -14.27 -7.38 4.36
CA GLU A 162 -14.54 -6.41 5.43
C GLU A 162 -15.84 -5.62 5.19
N GLY A 163 -16.13 -5.25 3.93
CA GLY A 163 -17.36 -4.57 3.55
C GLY A 163 -18.58 -5.45 3.77
N PHE A 164 -18.55 -6.68 3.25
CA PHE A 164 -19.59 -7.67 3.43
C PHE A 164 -19.87 -7.96 4.93
N LEU A 165 -18.81 -8.09 5.74
CA LEU A 165 -18.93 -8.30 7.19
C LEU A 165 -19.58 -7.12 7.91
N CYS A 166 -19.36 -5.92 7.43
CA CYS A 166 -20.00 -4.71 7.94
C CYS A 166 -21.43 -4.53 7.42
N GLY A 167 -21.95 -5.45 6.61
CA GLY A 167 -23.30 -5.35 6.05
C GLY A 167 -23.39 -4.45 4.83
N ALA A 168 -22.28 -4.23 4.11
CA ALA A 168 -22.39 -3.75 2.74
C ALA A 168 -23.31 -4.69 1.97
N SER A 169 -24.25 -4.12 1.22
CA SER A 169 -25.17 -4.89 0.39
C SER A 169 -24.40 -5.90 -0.44
N THR A 170 -24.79 -7.17 -0.37
CA THR A 170 -24.30 -8.19 -1.30
C THR A 170 -24.54 -7.71 -2.72
N PHE A 171 -23.46 -7.57 -3.49
CA PHE A 171 -23.58 -7.47 -4.94
C PHE A 171 -24.17 -8.79 -5.43
N SER A 172 -25.41 -8.79 -5.89
CA SER A 172 -25.90 -9.89 -6.74
C SER A 172 -25.31 -9.72 -8.14
N TRP A 173 -25.29 -10.78 -8.95
CA TRP A 173 -24.87 -10.69 -10.35
C TRP A 173 -25.71 -9.66 -11.14
N GLU A 174 -27.02 -9.55 -10.86
CA GLU A 174 -27.86 -8.51 -11.48
C GLU A 174 -27.42 -7.10 -11.07
N ALA A 175 -26.92 -6.92 -9.85
CA ALA A 175 -26.31 -5.64 -9.43
C ALA A 175 -24.92 -5.43 -10.06
N ALA A 176 -24.18 -6.50 -10.35
CA ALA A 176 -22.88 -6.46 -11.01
C ALA A 176 -22.98 -6.02 -12.49
N GLN A 177 -24.09 -6.31 -13.17
CA GLN A 177 -24.37 -5.79 -14.53
C GLN A 177 -24.48 -4.25 -14.57
N GLY A 178 -24.67 -3.60 -13.42
CA GLY A 178 -24.66 -2.14 -13.24
C GLY A 178 -23.31 -1.57 -12.78
N LEU A 179 -22.23 -2.36 -12.70
CA LEU A 179 -20.92 -1.91 -12.24
C LEU A 179 -20.42 -0.74 -13.08
N ARG A 180 -20.26 0.41 -12.42
CA ARG A 180 -19.64 1.59 -13.02
C ARG A 180 -18.19 1.65 -12.57
N PHE A 181 -17.29 1.63 -13.54
CA PHE A 181 -15.90 1.98 -13.29
C PHE A 181 -15.81 3.47 -12.94
N GLU A 182 -15.22 3.77 -11.79
CA GLU A 182 -14.99 5.14 -11.33
C GLU A 182 -13.47 5.42 -11.29
N PRO A 183 -12.90 6.00 -12.37
CA PRO A 183 -11.47 6.28 -12.42
C PRO A 183 -11.00 7.26 -11.34
N LYS A 184 -11.90 8.10 -10.80
CA LYS A 184 -11.61 9.10 -9.78
C LYS A 184 -12.44 8.84 -8.53
N TRP A 185 -12.32 7.64 -7.98
CA TRP A 185 -13.03 7.28 -6.76
C TRP A 185 -12.37 7.91 -5.53
N LYS A 186 -13.01 8.94 -4.96
CA LYS A 186 -12.49 9.57 -3.74
C LYS A 186 -12.77 8.68 -2.53
N LEU A 187 -11.75 8.51 -1.68
CA LEU A 187 -11.83 7.67 -0.48
C LEU A 187 -12.83 8.19 0.58
N ASP A 188 -13.06 9.50 0.62
CA ASP A 188 -14.05 10.15 1.49
C ASP A 188 -15.47 10.11 0.90
N ALA A 189 -15.58 9.96 -0.43
CA ALA A 189 -16.84 9.76 -1.13
C ALA A 189 -17.29 8.28 -1.11
N THR A 190 -16.43 7.35 -0.69
CA THR A 190 -16.81 5.96 -0.41
C THR A 190 -17.97 5.98 0.59
N PRO A 191 -19.19 5.55 0.20
CA PRO A 191 -20.35 5.62 1.08
C PRO A 191 -20.00 5.00 2.43
N ARG A 192 -20.38 5.65 3.54
CA ARG A 192 -20.33 5.00 4.88
C ARG A 192 -21.09 3.66 4.89
N ASN A 193 -21.96 3.48 3.91
CA ASN A 193 -22.76 2.28 3.64
C ASN A 193 -21.97 1.13 2.99
N LEU A 194 -20.72 1.32 2.55
CA LEU A 194 -19.80 0.22 2.19
C LEU A 194 -19.20 -0.46 3.42
N PHE A 195 -19.21 0.21 4.57
CA PHE A 195 -18.87 -0.41 5.85
C PHE A 195 -19.80 0.12 6.95
N PRO A 196 -21.10 -0.23 6.93
CA PRO A 196 -22.06 0.21 7.94
C PRO A 196 -21.68 -0.36 9.31
N GLY A 197 -20.85 0.37 10.07
CA GLY A 197 -20.32 -0.08 11.35
C GLY A 197 -18.79 -0.15 11.45
N ALA A 198 -18.02 0.33 10.46
CA ALA A 198 -16.55 0.43 10.57
C ALA A 198 -16.08 1.20 11.83
N HIS A 199 -16.92 2.07 12.39
CA HIS A 199 -16.66 2.79 13.64
C HIS A 199 -16.66 1.87 14.88
N LYS A 200 -17.31 0.70 14.81
CA LYS A 200 -17.26 -0.33 15.84
C LYS A 200 -16.00 -1.16 15.60
N ARG A 201 -14.93 -0.85 16.32
CA ARG A 201 -13.69 -1.65 16.37
C ARG A 201 -14.01 -3.06 16.87
N ASP A 202 -14.41 -3.98 16.00
CA ASP A 202 -14.48 -5.38 16.38
C ASP A 202 -13.06 -5.96 16.29
N PRO A 203 -12.51 -6.55 17.37
CA PRO A 203 -11.19 -7.15 17.35
C PRO A 203 -11.09 -8.21 16.25
N ILE A 204 -9.91 -8.36 15.63
CA ILE A 204 -9.64 -9.38 14.60
C ILE A 204 -10.11 -10.77 15.09
N GLN A 205 -9.86 -11.11 16.35
CA GLN A 205 -10.32 -12.36 16.97
C GLN A 205 -11.84 -12.54 16.98
N ARG A 206 -12.59 -11.45 17.14
CA ARG A 206 -14.06 -11.48 17.16
C ARG A 206 -14.63 -11.56 15.74
N LYS A 207 -13.93 -10.98 14.75
CA LYS A 207 -14.21 -11.22 13.33
C LYS A 207 -13.92 -12.68 12.95
N ILE A 208 -12.79 -13.22 13.39
CA ILE A 208 -12.43 -14.64 13.21
C ILE A 208 -13.50 -15.56 13.80
N SER A 209 -14.00 -15.27 15.01
CA SER A 209 -15.06 -16.09 15.64
C SER A 209 -16.39 -16.09 14.87
N ARG A 210 -16.64 -15.09 14.02
CA ARG A 210 -17.85 -15.02 13.19
C ARG A 210 -17.69 -15.75 11.87
N LEU A 211 -16.45 -15.97 11.40
CA LEU A 211 -16.16 -16.60 10.10
C LEU A 211 -16.92 -17.92 9.90
N PRO A 212 -17.01 -18.85 10.88
CA PRO A 212 -17.78 -20.08 10.69
C PRO A 212 -19.25 -19.84 10.37
N GLY A 213 -19.89 -18.85 11.02
CA GLY A 213 -21.29 -18.51 10.76
C GLY A 213 -21.50 -17.73 9.45
N ILE A 214 -20.46 -17.08 8.95
CA ILE A 214 -20.44 -16.43 7.63
C ILE A 214 -20.28 -17.48 6.54
N ILE A 215 -19.34 -18.40 6.71
CA ILE A 215 -19.16 -19.57 5.86
C ILE A 215 -20.48 -20.33 5.76
N GLY A 216 -21.15 -20.62 6.88
CA GLY A 216 -22.47 -21.27 6.89
C GLY A 216 -23.64 -20.45 6.28
N ARG A 217 -23.47 -19.14 6.07
CA ARG A 217 -24.43 -18.34 5.27
C ARG A 217 -24.10 -18.42 3.79
N CYS A 218 -22.82 -18.30 3.43
CA CYS A 218 -22.36 -18.50 2.06
C CYS A 218 -22.72 -19.90 1.55
N GLU A 219 -22.56 -20.94 2.36
CA GLU A 219 -23.00 -22.32 2.09
C GLU A 219 -24.47 -22.42 1.68
N ARG A 220 -25.36 -21.76 2.43
CA ARG A 220 -26.79 -21.73 2.11
C ARG A 220 -27.09 -20.97 0.82
N MET A 221 -26.41 -19.85 0.59
CA MET A 221 -26.58 -19.06 -0.64
C MET A 221 -26.04 -19.78 -1.89
N ILE A 222 -24.99 -20.58 -1.75
CA ILE A 222 -24.44 -21.45 -2.81
C ILE A 222 -25.42 -22.57 -3.13
N GLY A 223 -26.02 -23.21 -2.11
CA GLY A 223 -27.08 -24.22 -2.30
C GLY A 223 -28.34 -23.70 -2.99
N GLU A 224 -28.52 -22.37 -3.04
CA GLU A 224 -29.62 -21.69 -3.76
C GLU A 224 -29.22 -21.16 -5.15
N GLU A 225 -28.02 -21.50 -5.68
CA GLU A 225 -27.47 -21.02 -6.97
C GLU A 225 -27.38 -19.48 -7.11
N LYS A 226 -27.30 -18.75 -6.00
CA LYS A 226 -27.34 -17.27 -6.00
C LYS A 226 -25.97 -16.57 -5.86
N PHE A 227 -24.85 -17.29 -5.94
CA PHE A 227 -23.56 -16.76 -5.50
C PHE A 227 -22.40 -17.04 -6.46
N GLU A 228 -21.62 -16.00 -6.78
CA GLU A 228 -20.58 -16.04 -7.82
C GLU A 228 -19.15 -16.31 -7.31
N LYS A 229 -18.40 -16.94 -8.20
CA LYS A 229 -17.08 -17.56 -8.07
C LYS A 229 -15.96 -16.60 -7.61
N GLU A 230 -16.09 -15.30 -7.89
CA GLU A 230 -15.10 -14.27 -7.55
C GLU A 230 -15.15 -13.86 -6.06
N VAL A 231 -16.34 -13.84 -5.45
CA VAL A 231 -16.50 -13.56 -4.01
C VAL A 231 -15.94 -14.73 -3.19
N PHE A 232 -16.01 -15.94 -3.74
CA PHE A 232 -15.45 -17.14 -3.15
C PHE A 232 -13.92 -17.18 -3.21
N GLN A 233 -13.32 -16.74 -4.32
CA GLN A 233 -11.88 -16.50 -4.39
C GLN A 233 -11.43 -15.47 -3.34
N ALA A 234 -12.17 -14.38 -3.16
CA ALA A 234 -11.87 -13.39 -2.13
C ALA A 234 -11.97 -13.96 -0.69
N ALA A 235 -12.93 -14.85 -0.44
CA ALA A 235 -13.07 -15.56 0.82
C ALA A 235 -11.92 -16.54 1.09
N ILE A 236 -11.41 -17.22 0.07
CA ILE A 236 -10.25 -18.11 0.19
C ILE A 236 -8.96 -17.33 0.40
N TYR A 237 -8.77 -16.20 -0.29
CA TYR A 237 -7.64 -15.30 -0.03
C TYR A 237 -7.65 -14.77 1.42
N SER A 238 -8.83 -14.54 2.00
CA SER A 238 -8.97 -14.12 3.40
C SER A 238 -8.79 -15.29 4.39
N ALA A 239 -9.14 -16.52 4.01
CA ALA A 239 -8.96 -17.72 4.82
C ALA A 239 -7.51 -18.23 4.83
N LEU A 240 -6.77 -18.00 3.74
CA LEU A 240 -5.34 -18.25 3.59
C LEU A 240 -4.50 -17.48 4.62
N GLU A 241 -4.95 -16.31 5.07
CA GLU A 241 -4.28 -15.49 6.09
C GLU A 241 -4.45 -16.01 7.53
N LEU A 242 -5.32 -17.00 7.76
CA LEU A 242 -5.72 -17.48 9.09
C LEU A 242 -5.27 -18.91 9.41
N LYS A 243 -4.36 -19.51 8.62
CA LYS A 243 -3.93 -20.92 8.75
C LYS A 243 -5.09 -21.93 8.73
N LEU A 244 -6.20 -21.60 8.06
CA LEU A 244 -7.38 -22.48 7.88
C LEU A 244 -7.43 -23.11 6.48
N PHE A 245 -6.25 -23.30 5.87
CA PHE A 245 -6.10 -23.71 4.48
C PHE A 245 -6.84 -25.00 4.16
N ASP A 246 -6.61 -26.08 4.91
CA ASP A 246 -7.22 -27.39 4.62
C ASP A 246 -8.75 -27.35 4.65
N LYS A 247 -9.33 -26.51 5.52
CA LYS A 247 -10.79 -26.35 5.63
C LYS A 247 -11.36 -25.48 4.52
N ALA A 248 -10.69 -24.39 4.17
CA ALA A 248 -11.10 -23.53 3.06
C ALA A 248 -10.93 -24.23 1.70
N TRP A 249 -9.89 -25.07 1.58
CA TRP A 249 -9.57 -25.85 0.39
C TRP A 249 -10.53 -27.01 0.18
N ALA A 250 -10.74 -27.88 1.19
CA ALA A 250 -11.74 -28.96 1.09
C ALA A 250 -13.14 -28.43 0.75
N PHE A 251 -13.45 -27.22 1.21
CA PHE A 251 -14.68 -26.52 0.87
C PHE A 251 -14.70 -25.99 -0.57
N TYR A 252 -13.58 -25.43 -1.07
CA TYR A 252 -13.40 -25.06 -2.49
C TYR A 252 -13.57 -26.24 -3.43
N GLU A 253 -12.93 -27.37 -3.12
CA GLU A 253 -13.07 -28.60 -3.90
C GLU A 253 -14.52 -29.07 -3.95
N THR A 254 -15.24 -28.99 -2.84
CA THR A 254 -16.64 -29.40 -2.77
C THR A 254 -17.58 -28.48 -3.56
N ALA A 255 -17.37 -27.16 -3.49
CA ALA A 255 -18.22 -26.15 -4.13
C ALA A 255 -17.95 -26.00 -5.64
N CYS A 256 -16.71 -26.22 -6.08
CA CYS A 256 -16.28 -26.00 -7.47
C CYS A 256 -16.01 -27.29 -8.25
N LYS A 257 -16.29 -28.50 -7.71
CA LYS A 257 -16.09 -29.79 -8.41
C LYS A 257 -16.80 -29.92 -9.77
N HIS A 258 -17.84 -29.11 -10.00
CA HIS A 258 -18.60 -29.08 -11.25
C HIS A 258 -18.09 -28.03 -12.25
N ASP A 259 -17.06 -27.27 -11.89
CA ASP A 259 -16.47 -26.25 -12.75
C ASP A 259 -15.53 -26.87 -13.79
N PRO A 260 -15.73 -26.63 -15.10
CA PRO A 260 -14.87 -27.19 -16.15
C PRO A 260 -13.39 -26.78 -16.04
N ASN A 261 -13.09 -25.70 -15.33
CA ASN A 261 -11.74 -25.18 -15.15
C ASN A 261 -11.15 -25.48 -13.77
N PHE A 262 -11.86 -26.23 -12.93
CA PHE A 262 -11.48 -26.54 -11.55
C PHE A 262 -10.04 -27.03 -11.45
N GLU A 263 -9.68 -28.04 -12.25
CA GLU A 263 -8.37 -28.68 -12.16
C GLU A 263 -7.22 -27.77 -12.60
N LYS A 264 -7.48 -26.90 -13.57
CA LYS A 264 -6.51 -25.91 -14.03
C LYS A 264 -6.30 -24.79 -13.01
N LEU A 265 -7.35 -24.42 -12.27
CA LEU A 265 -7.25 -23.41 -11.22
C LEU A 265 -6.54 -23.98 -9.99
N LYS A 266 -6.88 -25.23 -9.63
CA LYS A 266 -6.24 -26.01 -8.57
C LYS A 266 -4.73 -26.08 -8.75
N GLN A 267 -4.26 -26.52 -9.91
CA GLN A 267 -2.83 -26.58 -10.23
C GLN A 267 -2.13 -25.22 -10.13
N ARG A 268 -2.78 -24.13 -10.54
CA ARG A 268 -2.19 -22.77 -10.45
C ARG A 268 -2.10 -22.28 -9.01
N MET A 269 -3.06 -22.62 -8.16
CA MET A 269 -3.05 -22.26 -6.74
C MET A 269 -2.05 -23.10 -5.96
N GLU A 270 -1.98 -24.41 -6.19
CA GLU A 270 -0.97 -25.30 -5.59
C GLU A 270 0.45 -24.83 -5.96
N ALA A 271 0.70 -24.53 -7.24
CA ALA A 271 1.99 -23.97 -7.67
C ALA A 271 2.29 -22.60 -7.03
N TYR A 272 1.28 -21.74 -6.84
CA TYR A 272 1.46 -20.46 -6.15
C TYR A 272 1.83 -20.63 -4.67
N ILE A 273 1.26 -21.64 -4.00
CA ILE A 273 1.56 -21.96 -2.60
C ILE A 273 2.96 -22.55 -2.46
N GLU A 274 3.33 -23.50 -3.32
CA GLU A 274 4.67 -24.11 -3.31
C GLU A 274 5.80 -23.11 -3.57
N THR A 275 5.53 -22.08 -4.38
CA THR A 275 6.53 -21.08 -4.77
C THR A 275 6.59 -19.88 -3.83
N ASN A 276 5.56 -19.66 -2.99
CA ASN A 276 5.47 -18.49 -2.14
C ASN A 276 5.82 -18.84 -0.68
N THR A 277 7.04 -18.46 -0.27
CA THR A 277 7.63 -18.79 1.04
C THR A 277 6.83 -18.28 2.24
N PHE A 278 5.92 -17.33 2.05
CA PHE A 278 5.01 -16.84 3.10
C PHE A 278 4.07 -17.93 3.64
N PHE A 279 3.76 -18.97 2.86
CA PHE A 279 2.86 -20.05 3.26
C PHE A 279 3.58 -21.31 3.76
N LYS A 280 4.93 -21.31 3.79
CA LYS A 280 5.73 -22.45 4.25
C LYS A 280 6.00 -22.46 5.76
N ASP A 281 5.73 -21.35 6.46
CA ASP A 281 5.91 -21.16 7.92
C ASP A 281 4.56 -20.97 8.66
#